data_AF-A0A388LZ18-F1
#
_entry.id   AF-A0A388LZ18-F1
#
_cell.length_a   1.000
_cell.length_b   1.000
_cell.length_c   1.000
_cell.angle_alpha   90.00
_cell.angle_beta   90.00
_cell.angle_gamma   90.00
#
_symmetry.space_group_name_H-M   'P 1'
#
loop_
_entity.id
_entity.type
_entity.pdbx_description
1 polymer ?
#
loop_
_entity_poly.entity_id
_entity_poly.type
_entity_poly.pdbx_seq_one_letter_code
_entity_poly.pdbx_strand_id
1 'polypeptide(L)'
;MREYFVQLAEERRERMEERRRKEEAVRLEKEKKRLEKLREETQYEEDRDARLLAMIDSKILRDQEERRSRGVVIDKQAKKVKEFGETMEEEKERLWRTLALHETYEADDELLRLRKQAAGLRIQEKVDKRKRGKEVALGNSPPMVTPEKRSNTVLSEGSRRRIEELRRAPAEDPQTSDTPRKIDLTLKHISASCRPGGKEKYESYVRDFYDALTIDELKEVCKRERVTYGNREAAIKRLVIRRVTTAYDATYIPLPATPRMTTQSTKTASDSARVEESRILLRT
;
A
#
# COMPACT_ATOMS: atom_id res chain seq x y z
N MET A 1 27.73 46.84 -45.80
CA MET A 1 28.06 45.41 -45.58
C MET A 1 27.98 44.96 -44.13
N ARG A 2 28.57 45.67 -43.15
CA ARG A 2 28.52 45.27 -41.73
C ARG A 2 27.10 45.28 -41.13
N GLU A 3 26.30 46.30 -41.46
CA GLU A 3 24.91 46.45 -41.00
C GLU A 3 24.00 45.30 -41.44
N TYR A 4 24.20 44.79 -42.67
CA TYR A 4 23.45 43.66 -43.20
C TYR A 4 23.65 42.38 -42.36
N PHE A 5 24.88 42.12 -41.90
CA PHE A 5 25.15 40.97 -41.04
C PHE A 5 24.56 41.12 -39.64
N VAL A 6 24.48 42.35 -39.11
CA VAL A 6 23.82 42.65 -37.84
C VAL A 6 22.32 42.40 -37.95
N GLN A 7 21.68 42.91 -38.99
CA GLN A 7 20.25 42.67 -39.26
C GLN A 7 19.93 41.18 -39.42
N LEU A 8 20.77 40.43 -40.15
CA LEU A 8 20.57 38.98 -40.34
C LEU A 8 20.75 38.19 -39.03
N ALA A 9 21.65 38.65 -38.14
CA ALA A 9 21.85 38.03 -36.83
C ALA A 9 20.68 38.32 -35.87
N GLU A 10 20.13 39.53 -35.91
CA GLU A 10 18.93 39.93 -35.15
C GLU A 10 17.70 39.14 -35.61
N GLU A 11 17.46 39.07 -36.92
CA GLU A 11 16.35 38.29 -37.49
C GLU A 11 16.45 36.81 -37.10
N ARG A 12 17.67 36.24 -37.07
CA ARG A 12 17.88 34.85 -36.64
C ARG A 12 17.62 34.66 -35.14
N ARG A 13 17.91 35.65 -34.30
CA ARG A 13 17.58 35.62 -32.87
C ARG A 13 16.07 35.71 -32.67
N GLU A 14 15.40 36.61 -33.38
CA GLU A 14 13.95 36.80 -33.28
C GLU A 14 13.19 35.54 -33.70
N ARG A 15 13.56 34.90 -34.81
CA ARG A 15 12.95 33.61 -35.22
C ARG A 15 13.16 32.49 -34.20
N MET A 16 14.28 32.48 -33.48
CA MET A 16 14.54 31.50 -32.42
C MET A 16 13.73 31.78 -31.15
N GLU A 17 13.58 33.05 -30.77
CA GLU A 17 12.73 33.46 -29.66
C GLU A 17 11.25 33.21 -29.94
N GLU A 18 10.78 33.48 -31.16
CA GLU A 18 9.40 33.20 -31.54
C GLU A 18 9.09 31.70 -31.51
N ARG A 19 10.03 30.85 -31.94
CA ARG A 19 9.93 29.38 -31.80
C ARG A 19 9.86 28.95 -30.34
N ARG A 20 10.67 29.55 -29.46
CA ARG A 20 10.63 29.28 -28.01
C ARG A 20 9.29 29.67 -27.41
N ARG A 21 8.77 30.87 -27.73
CA ARG A 21 7.44 31.32 -27.26
C ARG A 21 6.32 30.39 -27.73
N LYS A 22 6.36 29.94 -28.99
CA LYS A 22 5.38 28.97 -29.52
C LYS A 22 5.50 27.61 -28.82
N GLU A 23 6.72 27.12 -28.57
CA GLU A 23 6.91 25.85 -27.85
C GLU A 23 6.42 25.93 -26.40
N GLU A 24 6.73 27.02 -25.70
CA GLU A 24 6.25 27.28 -24.34
C GLU A 24 4.73 27.38 -24.28
N ALA A 25 4.10 28.09 -25.22
CA ALA A 25 2.64 28.16 -25.33
C ALA A 25 2.01 26.78 -25.54
N VAL A 26 2.59 25.95 -26.42
CA VAL A 26 2.12 24.57 -26.65
C VAL A 26 2.31 23.69 -25.40
N ARG A 27 3.38 23.89 -24.62
CA ARG A 27 3.57 23.17 -23.35
C ARG A 27 2.51 23.57 -22.32
N LEU A 28 2.27 24.86 -22.16
CA LEU A 28 1.25 25.38 -21.24
C LEU A 28 -0.16 24.93 -21.64
N GLU A 29 -0.49 24.92 -22.93
CA GLU A 29 -1.79 24.44 -23.41
C GLU A 29 -1.98 22.94 -23.14
N LYS A 30 -0.93 22.13 -23.35
CA LYS A 30 -0.95 20.69 -23.01
C LYS A 30 -1.14 20.45 -21.52
N GLU A 31 -0.50 21.26 -20.66
CA GLU A 31 -0.64 21.16 -19.22
C GLU A 31 -2.05 21.56 -18.76
N LYS A 32 -2.57 22.68 -19.28
CA LYS A 32 -3.95 23.13 -19.03
C LYS A 32 -4.96 22.06 -19.44
N LYS A 33 -4.78 21.42 -20.61
CA LYS A 33 -5.65 20.34 -21.09
C LYS A 33 -5.59 19.09 -20.22
N ARG A 34 -4.44 18.77 -19.63
CA ARG A 34 -4.32 17.66 -18.66
C ARG A 34 -5.07 17.98 -17.37
N LEU A 35 -4.93 19.21 -16.88
CA LEU A 35 -5.61 19.67 -15.68
C LEU A 35 -7.13 19.68 -15.85
N GLU A 36 -7.62 20.13 -17.02
CA GLU A 36 -9.04 20.15 -17.35
C GLU A 36 -9.64 18.75 -17.41
N LYS A 37 -8.95 17.78 -18.04
CA LYS A 37 -9.37 16.38 -18.04
C LYS A 37 -9.48 15.79 -16.65
N LEU A 38 -8.50 16.06 -15.78
CA LEU A 38 -8.54 15.59 -14.40
C LEU A 38 -9.76 16.17 -13.65
N ARG A 39 -10.08 17.45 -13.88
CA ARG A 39 -11.28 18.06 -13.29
C ARG A 39 -12.57 17.41 -13.79
N GLU A 40 -12.65 17.15 -15.09
CA GLU A 40 -13.81 16.48 -15.68
C GLU A 40 -13.98 15.05 -15.16
N GLU A 41 -12.89 14.29 -15.04
CA GLU A 41 -12.89 12.95 -14.43
C GLU A 41 -13.37 13.00 -12.97
N THR A 42 -12.86 13.94 -12.16
CA THR A 42 -13.31 14.09 -10.76
C THR A 42 -14.78 14.48 -10.67
N GLN A 43 -15.27 15.36 -11.54
CA GLN A 43 -16.70 15.74 -11.56
C GLN A 43 -17.59 14.55 -11.95
N TYR A 44 -17.15 13.73 -12.91
CA TYR A 44 -17.90 12.55 -13.31
C TYR A 44 -18.01 11.52 -12.18
N GLU A 45 -16.93 11.33 -11.41
CA GLU A 45 -16.93 10.49 -10.20
C GLU A 45 -17.84 11.06 -9.12
N GLU A 46 -17.73 12.36 -8.82
CA GLU A 46 -18.60 13.05 -7.84
C GLU A 46 -20.08 12.93 -8.22
N ASP A 47 -20.43 13.11 -9.49
CA ASP A 47 -21.81 12.96 -9.99
C ASP A 47 -22.31 11.51 -9.88
N ARG A 48 -21.43 10.53 -10.13
CA ARG A 48 -21.76 9.11 -9.95
C ARG A 48 -22.03 8.81 -8.49
N ASP A 49 -21.17 9.28 -7.59
CA ASP A 49 -21.30 9.07 -6.15
C ASP A 49 -22.52 9.80 -5.60
N ALA A 50 -22.80 11.03 -6.05
CA ALA A 50 -24.00 11.77 -5.69
C ALA A 50 -25.28 11.02 -6.08
N ARG A 51 -25.33 10.43 -7.28
CA ARG A 51 -26.46 9.57 -7.72
C ARG A 51 -26.61 8.33 -6.85
N LEU A 52 -25.50 7.69 -6.48
CA LEU A 52 -25.51 6.52 -5.61
C LEU A 52 -26.01 6.87 -4.20
N LEU A 53 -25.49 7.94 -3.62
CA LEU A 53 -25.91 8.45 -2.31
C LEU A 53 -27.40 8.82 -2.31
N ALA A 54 -27.89 9.51 -3.35
CA ALA A 54 -29.30 9.83 -3.48
C ALA A 54 -30.19 8.57 -3.52
N MET A 55 -29.72 7.48 -4.15
CA MET A 55 -30.43 6.20 -4.19
C MET A 55 -30.45 5.51 -2.82
N ILE A 56 -29.32 5.55 -2.10
CA ILE A 56 -29.21 5.02 -0.72
C ILE A 56 -30.15 5.80 0.21
N ASP A 57 -30.11 7.13 0.17
CA ASP A 57 -30.98 7.98 1.00
C ASP A 57 -32.46 7.74 0.69
N SER A 58 -32.81 7.61 -0.58
CA SER A 58 -34.17 7.26 -1.02
C SER A 58 -34.61 5.88 -0.53
N LYS A 59 -33.68 4.93 -0.36
CA LYS A 59 -33.97 3.60 0.19
C LYS A 59 -34.15 3.67 1.71
N ILE A 60 -33.26 4.37 2.42
CA ILE A 60 -33.35 4.57 3.87
C ILE A 60 -34.67 5.27 4.23
N LEU A 61 -35.06 6.30 3.47
CA LEU A 61 -36.33 7.01 3.67
C LEU A 61 -37.53 6.07 3.45
N ARG A 62 -37.53 5.26 2.39
CA ARG A 62 -38.59 4.27 2.16
C ARG A 62 -38.66 3.21 3.26
N ASP A 63 -37.52 2.67 3.70
CA ASP A 63 -37.47 1.69 4.78
C ASP A 63 -37.97 2.30 6.10
N GLN A 64 -37.67 3.58 6.35
CA GLN A 64 -38.16 4.30 7.52
C GLN A 64 -39.67 4.54 7.45
N GLU A 65 -40.19 4.94 6.29
CA GLU A 65 -41.62 5.14 6.04
C GLU A 65 -42.39 3.82 6.17
N GLU A 66 -41.83 2.71 5.67
CA GLU A 66 -42.42 1.37 5.83
C GLU A 66 -42.46 0.95 7.31
N ARG A 67 -41.40 1.22 8.08
CA ARG A 67 -41.39 0.98 9.54
C ARG A 67 -42.44 1.82 10.28
N ARG A 68 -42.67 3.06 9.86
CA ARG A 68 -43.72 3.92 10.43
C ARG A 68 -45.12 3.45 10.03
N SER A 69 -45.29 3.03 8.77
CA SER A 69 -46.56 2.53 8.22
C SER A 69 -46.95 1.19 8.83
N ARG A 70 -45.99 0.31 9.15
CA ARG A 70 -46.20 -0.93 9.93
C ARG A 70 -46.36 -0.65 11.44
N GLY A 71 -46.80 0.56 11.78
CA GLY A 71 -46.79 1.12 13.13
C GLY A 71 -47.20 0.12 14.19
N VAL A 72 -46.37 0.04 15.24
CA VAL A 72 -46.78 -0.09 16.64
C VAL A 72 -47.98 -1.03 16.88
N VAL A 73 -47.98 -2.21 16.27
CA VAL A 73 -48.66 -3.35 16.86
C VAL A 73 -47.65 -3.96 17.82
N ILE A 74 -47.49 -3.30 18.97
CA ILE A 74 -46.88 -3.88 20.17
C ILE A 74 -47.91 -4.90 20.69
N ASP A 75 -48.16 -5.95 19.91
CA ASP A 75 -48.87 -7.10 20.40
C ASP A 75 -47.89 -7.89 21.24
N LYS A 76 -48.20 -7.86 22.54
CA LYS A 76 -47.80 -8.80 23.58
C LYS A 76 -47.37 -10.13 22.97
N GLN A 77 -46.17 -10.55 23.35
CA GLN A 77 -45.54 -11.84 23.08
C GLN A 77 -46.51 -13.03 23.13
N ALA A 78 -47.27 -13.25 22.07
CA ALA A 78 -47.77 -14.56 21.71
C ALA A 78 -46.73 -15.14 20.77
N LYS A 79 -46.19 -16.29 21.15
CA LYS A 79 -45.30 -17.14 20.34
C LYS A 79 -45.90 -17.25 18.92
N LYS A 80 -45.44 -16.42 17.99
CA LYS A 80 -45.78 -16.54 16.57
C LYS A 80 -45.06 -17.78 16.03
N VAL A 81 -45.82 -18.87 16.00
CA VAL A 81 -45.65 -19.94 15.02
C VAL A 81 -45.59 -19.26 13.65
N LYS A 82 -44.53 -19.54 12.87
CA LYS A 82 -44.36 -19.03 11.51
C LYS A 82 -45.61 -19.41 10.70
N GLU A 83 -46.45 -18.44 10.36
CA GLU A 83 -47.69 -18.63 9.59
C GLU A 83 -47.45 -19.20 8.19
N PHE A 84 -46.19 -19.27 7.73
CA PHE A 84 -45.87 -19.82 6.42
C PHE A 84 -45.50 -21.29 6.39
N GLY A 85 -45.44 -22.00 7.53
CA GLY A 85 -45.12 -23.43 7.56
C GLY A 85 -43.77 -23.83 6.97
N GLU A 86 -43.03 -22.88 6.37
CA GLU A 86 -41.72 -23.10 5.80
C GLU A 86 -40.73 -23.33 6.94
N THR A 87 -40.18 -24.54 6.91
CA THR A 87 -39.09 -24.90 7.80
C THR A 87 -37.92 -23.95 7.57
N MET A 88 -37.07 -23.73 8.59
CA MET A 88 -35.84 -22.94 8.46
C MET A 88 -34.97 -23.37 7.28
N GLU A 89 -35.12 -24.62 6.85
CA GLU A 89 -34.41 -25.22 5.72
C GLU A 89 -34.95 -24.76 4.36
N GLU A 90 -36.27 -24.65 4.20
CA GLU A 90 -36.90 -24.15 2.96
C GLU A 90 -36.65 -22.65 2.76
N GLU A 91 -36.67 -21.85 3.83
CA GLU A 91 -36.32 -20.43 3.77
C GLU A 91 -34.85 -20.25 3.36
N LYS A 92 -33.97 -21.08 3.92
CA LYS A 92 -32.56 -21.14 3.53
C LYS A 92 -32.44 -21.53 2.06
N GLU A 93 -33.12 -22.58 1.60
CA GLU A 93 -33.07 -22.98 0.19
C GLU A 93 -33.58 -21.90 -0.75
N ARG A 94 -34.65 -21.18 -0.39
CA ARG A 94 -35.18 -20.07 -1.19
C ARG A 94 -34.18 -18.93 -1.31
N LEU A 95 -33.50 -18.58 -0.22
CA LEU A 95 -32.44 -17.57 -0.22
C LEU A 95 -31.25 -18.00 -1.10
N TRP A 96 -30.85 -19.27 -1.03
CA TRP A 96 -29.80 -19.82 -1.90
C TRP A 96 -30.19 -19.78 -3.37
N ARG A 97 -31.44 -20.11 -3.73
CA ARG A 97 -31.94 -19.98 -5.11
C ARG A 97 -31.93 -18.53 -5.59
N THR A 98 -32.24 -17.58 -4.70
CA THR A 98 -32.25 -16.15 -5.03
C THR A 98 -30.84 -15.62 -5.25
N LEU A 99 -29.89 -16.02 -4.41
CA LEU A 99 -28.47 -15.66 -4.55
C LEU A 99 -27.86 -16.26 -5.82
N ALA A 100 -28.14 -17.53 -6.11
CA ALA A 100 -27.68 -18.17 -7.35
C ALA A 100 -28.24 -17.48 -8.60
N LEU A 101 -29.48 -16.97 -8.55
CA LEU A 101 -30.04 -16.19 -9.64
C LEU A 101 -29.29 -14.85 -9.82
N HIS A 102 -28.97 -14.17 -8.71
CA HIS A 102 -28.27 -12.87 -8.72
C HIS A 102 -26.82 -13.00 -9.21
N GLU A 103 -26.13 -14.08 -8.85
CA GLU A 103 -24.74 -14.35 -9.25
C GLU A 103 -24.56 -14.53 -10.77
N THR A 104 -25.65 -14.81 -11.50
CA THR A 104 -25.60 -14.92 -12.97
C THR A 104 -25.78 -13.60 -13.73
N TYR A 105 -26.30 -12.55 -13.07
CA TYR A 105 -26.54 -11.24 -13.71
C TYR A 105 -25.44 -10.21 -13.46
N GLU A 106 -24.55 -10.43 -12.49
CA GLU A 106 -23.32 -9.64 -12.26
C GLU A 106 -22.07 -10.38 -12.75
N ALA A 107 -22.14 -11.03 -13.92
CA ALA A 107 -20.93 -11.37 -14.65
C ALA A 107 -20.33 -10.06 -15.21
N ASP A 108 -19.64 -9.34 -14.31
CA ASP A 108 -18.96 -8.05 -14.49
C ASP A 108 -18.67 -7.71 -15.96
N ASP A 109 -19.50 -6.85 -16.56
CA ASP A 109 -19.18 -6.18 -17.82
C ASP A 109 -17.78 -5.54 -17.78
N GLU A 110 -17.35 -5.14 -16.59
CA GLU A 110 -15.99 -4.68 -16.28
C GLU A 110 -14.92 -5.77 -16.45
N LEU A 111 -15.16 -6.99 -15.95
CA LEU A 111 -14.27 -8.14 -16.12
C LEU A 111 -14.20 -8.56 -17.59
N LEU A 112 -15.31 -8.45 -18.32
CA LEU A 112 -15.37 -8.69 -19.77
C LEU A 112 -14.57 -7.64 -20.55
N ARG A 113 -14.64 -6.36 -20.16
CA ARG A 113 -13.80 -5.28 -20.72
C ARG A 113 -12.33 -5.48 -20.40
N LEU A 114 -11.99 -5.86 -19.17
CA LEU A 114 -10.61 -6.16 -18.74
C LEU A 114 -10.02 -7.36 -19.51
N ARG A 115 -10.80 -8.42 -19.75
CA ARG A 115 -10.38 -9.55 -20.60
C ARG A 115 -10.11 -9.12 -22.04
N LYS A 116 -10.97 -8.27 -22.62
CA LYS A 116 -10.74 -7.71 -23.97
C LYS A 116 -9.47 -6.86 -24.02
N GLN A 117 -9.23 -6.00 -23.04
CA GLN A 117 -7.99 -5.19 -22.96
C GLN A 117 -6.73 -6.05 -22.82
N ALA A 118 -6.76 -7.07 -21.95
CA ALA A 118 -5.62 -7.97 -21.75
C ALA A 118 -5.29 -8.78 -23.01
N ALA A 119 -6.30 -9.19 -23.79
CA ALA A 119 -6.10 -9.87 -25.06
C ALA A 119 -5.39 -8.98 -26.11
N GLY A 120 -5.69 -7.68 -26.14
CA GLY A 120 -5.04 -6.72 -27.05
C GLY A 120 -3.54 -6.51 -26.76
N LEU A 121 -3.16 -6.42 -25.48
CA LEU A 121 -1.77 -6.22 -25.07
C LEU A 121 -0.86 -7.41 -25.44
N ARG A 122 -1.40 -8.64 -25.40
CA ARG A 122 -0.65 -9.87 -25.72
C ARG A 122 -0.25 -9.97 -27.19
N ILE A 123 -0.92 -9.24 -28.08
CA ILE A 123 -0.64 -9.22 -29.53
C ILE A 123 0.48 -8.21 -29.85
N GLN A 124 0.50 -7.04 -29.20
CA GLN A 124 1.55 -6.03 -29.41
C GLN A 124 2.93 -6.52 -28.96
N GLU A 125 3.01 -7.23 -27.84
CA GLU A 125 4.29 -7.78 -27.34
C GLU A 125 4.93 -8.81 -28.29
N LYS A 126 4.11 -9.54 -29.07
CA LYS A 126 4.61 -10.48 -30.09
C LYS A 126 5.05 -9.80 -31.38
N VAL A 127 4.45 -8.66 -31.73
CA VAL A 127 4.82 -7.88 -32.92
C VAL A 127 6.13 -7.13 -32.68
N ASP A 128 6.33 -6.56 -31.49
CA ASP A 128 7.56 -5.83 -31.15
C ASP A 128 8.79 -6.73 -31.04
N LYS A 129 8.63 -7.99 -30.59
CA LYS A 129 9.72 -8.97 -30.53
C LYS A 129 10.22 -9.43 -31.91
N ARG A 130 9.50 -9.12 -33.01
CA ARG A 130 9.92 -9.47 -34.38
C ARG A 130 10.58 -8.34 -35.16
N LYS A 131 10.84 -7.17 -34.57
CA LYS A 131 11.63 -6.08 -35.19
C LYS A 131 13.00 -5.85 -34.53
N ARG A 132 13.63 -6.90 -33.98
CA ARG A 132 15.08 -6.84 -33.69
C ARG A 132 15.84 -6.87 -35.01
N GLY A 133 16.20 -5.68 -35.49
CA GLY A 133 17.15 -5.50 -36.58
C GLY A 133 18.50 -6.14 -36.26
N LYS A 134 19.21 -6.54 -37.32
CA LYS A 134 20.57 -7.10 -37.33
C LYS A 134 21.46 -6.39 -36.31
N GLU A 135 21.91 -7.10 -35.28
CA GLU A 135 22.80 -6.57 -34.24
C GLU A 135 24.07 -6.02 -34.88
N VAL A 136 24.28 -4.71 -34.71
CA VAL A 136 25.52 -4.02 -35.08
C VAL A 136 26.55 -4.36 -34.01
N ALA A 137 27.65 -5.00 -34.42
CA ALA A 137 28.76 -5.34 -33.54
C ALA A 137 29.38 -4.06 -32.96
N LEU A 138 29.05 -3.73 -31.72
CA LEU A 138 29.74 -2.71 -30.92
C LEU A 138 31.07 -3.28 -30.41
N GLY A 139 32.02 -3.49 -31.33
CA GLY A 139 33.41 -3.72 -31.01
C GLY A 139 34.10 -2.38 -30.79
N ASN A 140 34.32 -2.00 -29.53
CA ASN A 140 35.34 -1.05 -29.03
C ASN A 140 35.12 -0.70 -27.54
N SER A 141 34.87 -1.69 -26.69
CA SER A 141 34.93 -1.46 -25.24
C SER A 141 36.36 -1.74 -24.76
N PRO A 142 37.04 -0.78 -24.10
CA PRO A 142 38.40 -0.97 -23.61
C PRO A 142 38.47 -2.13 -22.62
N PRO A 143 39.59 -2.88 -22.59
CA PRO A 143 39.78 -3.97 -21.65
C PRO A 143 39.67 -3.43 -20.22
N MET A 144 38.73 -4.00 -19.48
CA MET A 144 38.44 -3.62 -18.10
C MET A 144 39.64 -3.98 -17.22
N VAL A 145 40.44 -2.97 -16.84
CA VAL A 145 41.60 -3.13 -15.97
C VAL A 145 41.11 -3.50 -14.58
N THR A 146 41.44 -4.72 -14.16
CA THR A 146 41.18 -5.20 -12.80
C THR A 146 42.31 -4.74 -11.88
N PRO A 147 42.02 -4.11 -10.73
CA PRO A 147 43.06 -3.68 -9.80
C PRO A 147 43.76 -4.89 -9.16
N GLU A 148 45.08 -4.79 -9.10
CA GLU A 148 46.00 -5.81 -8.60
C GLU A 148 45.74 -6.14 -7.12
N LYS A 149 45.75 -7.44 -6.79
CA LYS A 149 45.52 -7.98 -5.44
C LYS A 149 46.55 -7.41 -4.47
N ARG A 150 46.13 -6.50 -3.59
CA ARG A 150 46.97 -5.99 -2.49
C ARG A 150 47.35 -7.13 -1.55
N SER A 151 48.65 -7.32 -1.35
CA SER A 151 49.23 -8.23 -0.36
C SER A 151 48.83 -7.78 1.06
N ASN A 152 48.56 -8.76 1.92
CA ASN A 152 48.16 -8.54 3.31
C ASN A 152 49.22 -7.71 4.05
N THR A 153 48.91 -6.43 4.29
CA THR A 153 49.70 -5.58 5.18
C THR A 153 49.60 -6.12 6.59
N VAL A 154 50.72 -6.68 7.06
CA VAL A 154 50.88 -7.10 8.46
C VAL A 154 50.73 -5.85 9.33
N LEU A 155 49.63 -5.77 10.07
CA LEU A 155 49.36 -4.69 11.01
C LEU A 155 50.48 -4.68 12.07
N SER A 156 51.06 -3.50 12.31
CA SER A 156 52.09 -3.32 13.33
C SER A 156 51.57 -3.69 14.72
N GLU A 157 52.47 -4.15 15.59
CA GLU A 157 52.11 -4.64 16.92
C GLU A 157 51.37 -3.57 17.77
N GLY A 158 51.73 -2.29 17.58
CA GLY A 158 51.04 -1.16 18.21
C GLY A 158 49.59 -0.99 17.74
N SER A 159 49.29 -1.26 16.46
CA SER A 159 47.92 -1.20 15.96
C SER A 159 47.07 -2.39 16.41
N ARG A 160 47.67 -3.58 16.60
CA ARG A 160 46.99 -4.71 17.26
C ARG A 160 46.63 -4.40 18.71
N ARG A 161 47.56 -3.85 19.50
CA ARG A 161 47.29 -3.48 20.90
C ARG A 161 46.17 -2.43 21.02
N ARG A 162 46.18 -1.42 20.15
CA ARG A 162 45.14 -0.38 20.13
C ARG A 162 43.75 -0.93 19.79
N ILE A 163 43.67 -1.92 18.89
CA ILE A 163 42.39 -2.59 18.56
C ILE A 163 41.90 -3.44 19.76
N GLU A 164 42.80 -4.10 20.47
CA GLU A 164 42.44 -4.90 21.64
C GLU A 164 42.01 -4.02 22.83
N GLU A 165 42.65 -2.87 23.01
CA GLU A 165 42.27 -1.86 24.01
C GLU A 165 40.87 -1.30 23.74
N LEU A 166 40.55 -0.96 22.49
CA LEU A 166 39.21 -0.55 22.07
C LEU A 166 38.15 -1.64 22.27
N ARG A 167 38.54 -2.92 22.28
CA ARG A 167 37.61 -4.03 22.57
C ARG A 167 37.37 -4.27 24.06
N ARG A 168 38.28 -3.85 24.93
CA ARG A 168 38.17 -4.04 26.39
C ARG A 168 37.51 -2.88 27.12
N ALA A 169 37.37 -1.72 26.47
CA ALA A 169 36.60 -0.62 27.03
C ALA A 169 35.14 -1.08 27.26
N PRO A 170 34.62 -1.05 28.49
CA PRO A 170 33.24 -1.40 28.77
C PRO A 170 32.32 -0.48 28.00
N ALA A 171 31.30 -1.06 27.35
CA ALA A 171 30.29 -0.35 26.59
C ALA A 171 29.41 0.47 27.56
N GLU A 172 29.92 1.61 28.02
CA GLU A 172 29.07 2.69 28.49
C GLU A 172 28.35 3.25 27.26
N ASP A 173 27.02 3.31 27.36
CA ASP A 173 26.11 3.64 26.27
C ASP A 173 26.60 4.88 25.51
N PRO A 174 27.05 4.71 24.25
CA PRO A 174 27.52 5.83 23.46
C PRO A 174 26.30 6.67 23.09
N GLN A 175 26.18 7.79 23.79
CA GLN A 175 25.45 8.97 23.34
C GLN A 175 25.78 9.18 21.86
N THR A 176 24.73 9.09 21.05
CA THR A 176 24.72 9.09 19.58
C THR A 176 25.63 10.16 19.00
N SER A 177 26.84 9.77 18.61
CA SER A 177 27.69 10.57 17.73
C SER A 177 27.52 10.02 16.32
N ASP A 178 26.87 10.87 15.50
CA ASP A 178 26.53 10.70 14.09
C ASP A 178 27.77 10.48 13.21
N THR A 179 28.31 9.28 13.27
CA THR A 179 28.94 8.70 12.08
C THR A 179 27.82 8.00 11.31
N PRO A 180 27.58 8.29 10.02
CA PRO A 180 26.53 7.66 9.24
C PRO A 180 26.90 6.20 9.01
N ARG A 181 26.72 5.36 10.03
CA ARG A 181 26.64 3.92 9.91
C ARG A 181 25.47 3.68 8.98
N LYS A 182 25.77 3.03 7.84
CA LYS A 182 24.81 2.52 6.85
C LYS A 182 23.41 2.48 7.45
N ILE A 183 22.59 3.47 7.10
CA ILE A 183 21.22 3.57 7.59
C ILE A 183 20.62 2.20 7.37
N ASP A 184 20.20 1.54 8.44
CA ASP A 184 19.64 0.21 8.33
C ASP A 184 18.43 0.34 7.40
N LEU A 185 18.58 -0.08 6.14
CA LEU A 185 17.58 -0.01 5.06
C LEU A 185 16.34 -0.88 5.37
N THR A 186 16.20 -1.30 6.64
CA THR A 186 15.11 -2.09 7.15
C THR A 186 13.95 -1.17 7.47
N LEU A 187 12.79 -1.43 6.85
CA LEU A 187 11.53 -0.72 7.05
C LEU A 187 10.93 -0.86 8.48
N LYS A 188 11.71 -1.27 9.48
CA LYS A 188 11.23 -1.57 10.85
C LYS A 188 10.53 -0.38 11.52
N HIS A 189 10.85 0.85 11.08
CA HIS A 189 10.25 2.06 11.63
C HIS A 189 8.86 2.39 11.05
N ILE A 190 8.49 1.80 9.91
CA ILE A 190 7.17 2.02 9.29
C ILE A 190 6.23 0.93 9.79
N SER A 191 5.41 1.27 10.79
CA SER A 191 4.42 0.33 11.34
C SER A 191 3.20 0.24 10.43
N ALA A 192 2.82 -0.98 10.04
CA ALA A 192 1.57 -1.22 9.34
C ALA A 192 0.39 -0.99 10.30
N SER A 193 -0.50 -0.07 9.95
CA SER A 193 -1.72 0.16 10.72
C SER A 193 -2.85 -0.69 10.13
N CYS A 194 -3.53 -1.47 10.98
CA CYS A 194 -4.67 -2.32 10.58
C CYS A 194 -6.01 -1.55 10.57
N ARG A 195 -5.99 -0.21 10.58
CA ARG A 195 -7.22 0.60 10.53
C ARG A 195 -7.74 0.71 9.09
N PRO A 196 -9.04 0.94 8.87
CA PRO A 196 -9.57 1.33 7.56
C PRO A 196 -8.76 2.50 6.97
N GLY A 197 -8.32 2.38 5.72
CA GLY A 197 -7.41 3.35 5.08
C GLY A 197 -5.94 3.27 5.52
N GLY A 198 -5.59 2.40 6.47
CA GLY A 198 -4.21 2.21 6.94
C GLY A 198 -3.28 1.66 5.86
N LYS A 199 -3.83 0.84 4.95
CA LYS A 199 -3.10 0.25 3.82
C LYS A 199 -2.58 1.32 2.85
N GLU A 200 -3.42 2.31 2.53
CA GLU A 200 -3.05 3.37 1.58
C GLU A 200 -1.96 4.29 2.15
N LYS A 201 -2.08 4.67 3.43
CA LYS A 201 -1.04 5.42 4.15
C LYS A 201 0.27 4.64 4.23
N TYR A 202 0.20 3.33 4.52
CA TYR A 202 1.39 2.48 4.53
C TYR A 202 2.03 2.45 3.15
N GLU A 203 1.24 2.29 2.09
CA GLU A 203 1.75 2.30 0.71
C GLU A 203 2.47 3.62 0.38
N SER A 204 1.89 4.77 0.72
CA SER A 204 2.51 6.08 0.49
C SER A 204 3.82 6.21 1.26
N TYR A 205 3.86 5.86 2.56
CA TYR A 205 5.08 5.92 3.37
C TYR A 205 6.18 5.00 2.84
N VAL A 206 5.84 3.77 2.41
CA VAL A 206 6.82 2.85 1.82
C VAL A 206 7.35 3.38 0.48
N ARG A 207 6.47 4.01 -0.32
CA ARG A 207 6.86 4.62 -1.60
C ARG A 207 7.81 5.79 -1.38
N ASP A 208 7.47 6.72 -0.49
CA ASP A 208 8.29 7.89 -0.17
C ASP A 208 9.66 7.48 0.40
N PHE A 209 9.67 6.44 1.26
CA PHE A 209 10.91 5.88 1.79
C PHE A 209 11.84 5.37 0.69
N TYR A 210 11.33 4.58 -0.26
CA TYR A 210 12.16 4.08 -1.36
C TYR A 210 12.53 5.14 -2.37
N ASP A 211 11.71 6.18 -2.53
CA ASP A 211 12.03 7.29 -3.43
C ASP A 211 13.12 8.20 -2.86
N ALA A 212 13.25 8.29 -1.53
CA ALA A 212 14.37 8.98 -0.88
C ALA A 212 15.71 8.23 -0.99
N LEU A 213 15.71 6.93 -1.29
CA LEU A 213 16.94 6.14 -1.39
C LEU A 213 17.78 6.50 -2.63
N THR A 214 19.10 6.39 -2.48
CA THR A 214 20.02 6.45 -3.61
C THR A 214 19.89 5.21 -4.49
N ILE A 215 20.37 5.30 -5.73
CA ILE A 215 20.27 4.19 -6.71
C ILE A 215 20.96 2.92 -6.21
N ASP A 216 22.10 3.06 -5.53
CA ASP A 216 22.88 1.92 -5.06
C ASP A 216 22.22 1.24 -3.87
N GLU A 217 21.65 2.00 -2.93
CA GLU A 217 20.83 1.48 -1.84
C GLU A 217 19.59 0.76 -2.36
N LEU A 218 18.90 1.35 -3.35
CA LEU A 218 17.73 0.75 -3.97
C LEU A 218 18.09 -0.59 -4.66
N LYS A 219 19.23 -0.66 -5.35
CA LYS A 219 19.74 -1.92 -5.93
C LYS A 219 20.04 -2.97 -4.86
N GLU A 220 20.60 -2.57 -3.72
CA GLU A 220 20.82 -3.50 -2.60
C GLU A 220 19.50 -4.05 -2.06
N VAL A 221 18.50 -3.20 -1.84
CA VAL A 221 17.16 -3.63 -1.39
C VAL A 221 16.53 -4.58 -2.40
N CYS A 222 16.61 -4.26 -3.71
CA CYS A 222 16.16 -5.15 -4.77
C CYS A 222 16.83 -6.52 -4.73
N LYS A 223 18.15 -6.59 -4.50
CA LYS A 223 18.87 -7.87 -4.35
C LYS A 223 18.38 -8.67 -3.14
N ARG A 224 18.19 -8.02 -1.99
CA ARG A 224 17.72 -8.67 -0.75
C ARG A 224 16.31 -9.24 -0.91
N GLU A 225 15.40 -8.48 -1.52
CA GLU A 225 13.99 -8.87 -1.75
C GLU A 225 13.79 -9.73 -3.02
N ARG A 226 14.88 -10.08 -3.74
CA ARG A 226 14.88 -10.81 -5.01
C ARG A 226 14.00 -10.17 -6.10
N VAL A 227 14.00 -8.84 -6.16
CA VAL A 227 13.32 -8.05 -7.19
C VAL A 227 14.35 -7.64 -8.25
N THR A 228 14.01 -7.81 -9.54
CA THR A 228 14.89 -7.37 -10.63
C THR A 228 14.93 -5.85 -10.73
N TYR A 229 16.15 -5.29 -10.70
CA TYR A 229 16.37 -3.87 -10.91
C TYR A 229 16.36 -3.56 -12.42
N GLY A 230 15.47 -2.67 -12.87
CA GLY A 230 15.39 -2.24 -14.27
C GLY A 230 15.27 -0.73 -14.35
N ASN A 231 14.04 -0.22 -14.21
CA ASN A 231 13.76 1.20 -14.02
C ASN A 231 13.56 1.50 -12.52
N ARG A 232 14.00 2.67 -12.03
CA ARG A 232 13.86 3.12 -10.64
C ARG A 232 12.40 3.04 -10.18
N GLU A 233 11.49 3.68 -10.89
CA GLU A 233 10.07 3.71 -10.56
C GLU A 233 9.44 2.32 -10.56
N ALA A 234 9.79 1.47 -11.55
CA ALA A 234 9.28 0.12 -11.64
C ALA A 234 9.80 -0.78 -10.50
N ALA A 235 11.05 -0.58 -10.08
CA ALA A 235 11.63 -1.26 -8.94
C ALA A 235 10.94 -0.85 -7.63
N ILE A 236 10.75 0.46 -7.41
CA ILE A 236 10.01 1.00 -6.26
C ILE A 236 8.60 0.41 -6.22
N LYS A 237 7.86 0.48 -7.33
CA LYS A 237 6.49 -0.08 -7.41
C LYS A 237 6.45 -1.57 -7.06
N ARG A 238 7.40 -2.37 -7.55
CA ARG A 238 7.48 -3.80 -7.21
C ARG A 238 7.82 -4.04 -5.74
N LEU A 239 8.73 -3.26 -5.17
CA LEU A 239 9.09 -3.35 -3.75
C LEU A 239 7.92 -2.95 -2.84
N VAL A 240 7.20 -1.88 -3.20
CA VAL A 240 5.99 -1.43 -2.49
C VAL A 240 4.93 -2.53 -2.49
N ILE A 241 4.58 -3.07 -3.67
CA ILE A 241 3.59 -4.16 -3.78
C ILE A 241 4.00 -5.35 -2.90
N ARG A 242 5.26 -5.80 -2.99
CA ARG A 242 5.75 -6.94 -2.22
C ARG A 242 5.68 -6.70 -0.71
N ARG A 243 6.05 -5.51 -0.24
CA ARG A 243 5.94 -5.11 1.17
C ARG A 243 4.50 -5.02 1.65
N VAL A 244 3.62 -4.43 0.86
CA VAL A 244 2.18 -4.33 1.18
C VAL A 244 1.57 -5.73 1.25
N THR A 245 1.90 -6.62 0.30
CA THR A 245 1.47 -8.01 0.36
C THR A 245 1.98 -8.67 1.64
N THR A 246 3.27 -8.61 1.97
CA THR A 246 3.78 -9.25 3.20
C THR A 246 3.17 -8.68 4.49
N ALA A 247 2.91 -7.36 4.55
CA ALA A 247 2.35 -6.73 5.74
C ALA A 247 0.85 -7.00 5.94
N TYR A 248 0.09 -7.17 4.85
CA TYR A 248 -1.36 -7.36 4.87
C TYR A 248 -1.82 -8.74 4.39
N ASP A 249 -0.89 -9.68 4.23
CA ASP A 249 -1.21 -11.07 3.89
C ASP A 249 -1.87 -11.73 5.11
N ALA A 250 -3.09 -12.21 4.89
CA ALA A 250 -3.94 -12.82 5.92
C ALA A 250 -3.27 -14.02 6.61
N THR A 251 -2.28 -14.65 5.97
CA THR A 251 -1.52 -15.75 6.56
C THR A 251 -0.54 -15.32 7.65
N TYR A 252 -0.08 -14.05 7.62
CA TYR A 252 0.91 -13.51 8.55
C TYR A 252 0.33 -12.54 9.59
N ILE A 253 -0.93 -12.11 9.42
CA ILE A 253 -1.63 -11.35 10.46
C ILE A 253 -1.98 -12.36 11.56
N PRO A 254 -1.32 -12.30 12.74
CA PRO A 254 -1.70 -13.18 13.83
C PRO A 254 -3.17 -12.88 14.14
N LEU A 255 -4.03 -13.87 13.94
CA LEU A 255 -5.41 -13.77 14.38
C LEU A 255 -5.38 -13.31 15.84
N PRO A 256 -6.15 -12.28 16.21
CA PRO A 256 -6.25 -11.89 17.60
C PRO A 256 -6.56 -13.16 18.37
N ALA A 257 -5.71 -13.52 19.33
CA ALA A 257 -5.85 -14.74 20.10
C ALA A 257 -7.31 -14.80 20.51
N THR A 258 -8.05 -15.76 19.94
CA THR A 258 -9.49 -15.84 20.16
C THR A 258 -9.67 -15.73 21.66
N PRO A 259 -10.45 -14.76 22.16
CA PRO A 259 -10.58 -14.56 23.59
C PRO A 259 -11.03 -15.92 24.11
N ARG A 260 -10.10 -16.65 24.74
CA ARG A 260 -10.40 -17.94 25.31
C ARG A 260 -11.51 -17.59 26.26
N MET A 261 -12.72 -18.03 25.94
CA MET A 261 -13.80 -18.00 26.90
C MET A 261 -13.34 -18.96 27.98
N THR A 262 -12.56 -18.45 28.92
CA THR A 262 -12.45 -19.02 30.25
C THR A 262 -13.87 -18.98 30.75
N THR A 263 -14.57 -20.09 30.52
CA THR A 263 -15.73 -20.47 31.28
C THR A 263 -15.31 -20.35 32.73
N GLN A 264 -15.65 -19.22 33.35
CA GLN A 264 -15.60 -19.09 34.79
C GLN A 264 -16.61 -20.12 35.29
N SER A 265 -16.13 -21.33 35.53
CA SER A 265 -16.82 -22.32 36.32
C SER A 265 -17.06 -21.66 37.66
N THR A 266 -18.32 -21.29 37.88
CA THR A 266 -18.89 -20.87 39.15
C THR A 266 -18.67 -21.99 40.16
N LYS A 267 -17.48 -22.00 40.77
CA LYS A 267 -17.22 -22.78 41.98
C LYS A 267 -17.96 -22.06 43.09
N THR A 268 -19.15 -22.55 43.39
CA THR A 268 -19.92 -22.22 44.58
C THR A 268 -19.02 -22.43 45.80
N ALA A 269 -18.51 -21.34 46.36
CA ALA A 269 -17.86 -21.34 47.66
C ALA A 269 -18.98 -21.57 48.69
N SER A 270 -19.09 -22.81 49.13
CA SER A 270 -19.86 -23.21 50.29
C SER A 270 -19.33 -22.48 51.52
N ASP A 271 -20.28 -21.95 52.29
CA ASP A 271 -20.16 -21.47 53.65
C ASP A 271 -19.12 -22.24 54.50
N SER A 272 -18.26 -21.48 55.17
CA SER A 272 -17.87 -21.84 56.53
C SER A 272 -17.73 -20.56 57.35
N ALA A 273 -18.84 -20.19 57.96
CA ALA A 273 -18.86 -19.34 59.14
C ALA A 273 -17.98 -19.99 60.21
N ARG A 274 -16.82 -19.39 60.51
CA ARG A 274 -16.14 -19.58 61.79
C ARG A 274 -16.30 -18.30 62.60
N VAL A 275 -17.23 -18.41 63.53
CA VAL A 275 -17.26 -17.67 64.79
C VAL A 275 -15.85 -17.69 65.39
N GLU A 276 -15.26 -16.52 65.58
CA GLU A 276 -14.21 -16.35 66.57
C GLU A 276 -14.53 -15.11 67.42
N GLU A 277 -15.29 -15.44 68.46
CA GLU A 277 -15.46 -14.71 69.70
C GLU A 277 -14.08 -14.41 70.28
N SER A 278 -13.72 -13.14 70.42
CA SER A 278 -12.56 -12.71 71.21
C SER A 278 -12.95 -11.50 72.05
N ARG A 279 -13.52 -11.83 73.21
CA ARG A 279 -13.42 -11.03 74.43
C ARG A 279 -11.96 -10.89 74.82
N ILE A 280 -11.41 -9.67 74.80
CA ILE A 280 -10.37 -9.20 75.74
C ILE A 280 -10.66 -7.71 75.95
N LEU A 281 -11.44 -7.30 76.96
CA LEU A 281 -11.01 -6.97 78.33
C LEU A 281 -9.80 -6.01 78.42
N LEU A 282 -10.11 -4.82 78.96
CA LEU A 282 -9.33 -4.07 79.96
C LEU A 282 -8.13 -3.20 79.52
N ARG A 283 -8.12 -2.00 80.16
CA ARG A 283 -7.03 -1.03 80.39
C ARG A 283 -6.75 -0.09 79.21
N THR A 284 -6.85 1.23 79.34
CA THR A 284 -6.76 2.16 80.48
C THR A 284 -7.52 3.44 80.16
#